data_AF-A0AAD6S6Q7-F1
#
_entry.id   AF-A0AAD6S6Q7-F1
#
_cell.length_a   1.000
_cell.length_b   1.000
_cell.length_c   1.000
_cell.angle_alpha   90.00
_cell.angle_beta   90.00
_cell.angle_gamma   90.00
#
_symmetry.space_group_name_H-M   'P 1'
#
loop_
_entity.id
_entity.type
_entity.pdbx_description
1 polymer ?
#
loop_
_entity_poly.entity_id
_entity_poly.type
_entity_poly.pdbx_seq_one_letter_code
_entity_poly.pdbx_strand_id
1 'polypeptide(L)'
;MSAVLREIAKTTLAVVSTGKLVTNGLVYDLRPSLTQSTLQTAYYAPDSLLSTWPGQAQPDGPDPVSGETVIDFLNSTTLAAARTAGLNGCKPSIAVLNFASAEQPGGGFINGASAQEESIARSSTLYASLMTTAQQFYTPHSGDARDGFYTHAMVYSPRVVIFRTDDGALGSSNGGRRPHKPRRPRCPRPQA
;
A
#
# COMPACT_ATOMS: atom_id res chain seq x y z
N MET A 1 22.11 7.66 5.10
CA MET A 1 20.99 8.04 4.20
C MET A 1 21.46 8.05 2.75
N SER A 2 20.68 7.50 1.81
CA SER A 2 21.10 7.29 0.40
C SER A 2 20.72 8.46 -0.52
N ALA A 3 21.68 8.98 -1.29
CA ALA A 3 21.40 10.00 -2.32
C ALA A 3 20.48 9.49 -3.44
N VAL A 4 20.65 8.24 -3.85
CA VAL A 4 19.83 7.60 -4.89
C VAL A 4 18.37 7.50 -4.42
N LEU A 5 18.14 7.07 -3.17
CA LEU A 5 16.78 6.95 -2.64
C LEU A 5 16.09 8.31 -2.50
N ARG A 6 16.83 9.38 -2.19
CA ARG A 6 16.30 10.75 -2.18
C ARG A 6 15.85 11.21 -3.57
N GLU A 7 16.62 10.90 -4.60
CA GLU A 7 16.22 11.25 -5.98
C GLU A 7 15.00 10.45 -6.44
N ILE A 8 14.91 9.17 -6.08
CA ILE A 8 13.70 8.37 -6.32
C ILE A 8 12.50 8.99 -5.60
N ALA A 9 12.65 9.36 -4.32
CA ALA A 9 11.57 10.01 -3.57
C ALA A 9 11.11 11.31 -4.24
N LYS A 10 12.05 12.18 -4.62
CA LYS A 10 11.76 13.44 -5.34
C LYS A 10 11.01 13.22 -6.63
N THR A 11 11.46 12.27 -7.46
CA THR A 11 10.81 11.98 -8.74
C THR A 11 9.44 11.30 -8.56
N THR A 12 9.26 10.50 -7.52
CA THR A 12 7.95 9.96 -7.12
C THR A 12 6.99 11.06 -6.68
N LEU A 13 7.46 12.02 -5.87
CA LEU A 13 6.65 13.18 -5.48
C LEU A 13 6.23 14.02 -6.70
N ALA A 14 7.10 14.14 -7.71
CA ALA A 14 6.74 14.80 -8.97
C ALA A 14 5.67 14.05 -9.77
N VAL A 15 5.72 12.71 -9.82
CA VAL A 15 4.66 11.88 -10.44
C VAL A 15 3.33 12.06 -9.70
N VAL A 16 3.36 12.06 -8.36
CA VAL A 16 2.18 12.26 -7.52
C VAL A 16 1.60 13.66 -7.70
N SER A 17 2.42 14.71 -7.71
CA SER A 17 1.95 16.09 -7.83
C SER A 17 1.38 16.41 -9.22
N THR A 18 1.98 15.87 -10.27
CA THR A 18 1.48 16.04 -11.65
C THR A 18 0.32 15.10 -11.96
N GLY A 19 0.16 14.01 -11.20
CA GLY A 19 -0.78 12.93 -11.47
C GLY A 19 -0.49 12.19 -12.76
N LYS A 20 0.74 12.28 -13.29
CA LYS A 20 1.14 11.68 -14.56
C LYS A 20 2.43 10.89 -14.40
N LEU A 21 2.43 9.68 -14.95
CA LEU A 21 3.63 8.85 -15.05
C LEU A 21 4.05 8.77 -16.53
N VAL A 22 5.29 9.15 -16.83
CA VAL A 22 5.86 9.04 -18.18
C VAL A 22 6.91 7.93 -18.18
N THR A 23 6.72 6.91 -19.01
CA THR A 23 7.69 5.81 -19.18
C THR A 23 7.57 5.20 -20.56
N ASN A 24 8.70 4.83 -21.17
CA ASN A 24 8.75 4.24 -22.52
C ASN A 24 8.00 5.05 -23.59
N GLY A 25 8.03 6.39 -23.49
CA GLY A 25 7.32 7.30 -24.40
C GLY A 25 5.79 7.34 -24.21
N LEU A 26 5.24 6.59 -23.24
CA LEU A 26 3.83 6.58 -22.90
C LEU A 26 3.56 7.46 -21.68
N VAL A 27 2.38 8.08 -21.68
CA VAL A 27 1.88 8.87 -20.55
C VAL A 27 0.69 8.14 -19.92
N TYR A 28 0.82 7.81 -18.65
CA TYR A 28 -0.23 7.19 -17.86
C TYR A 28 -0.85 8.23 -16.93
N ASP A 29 -2.16 8.41 -17.01
CA ASP A 29 -2.92 9.32 -16.15
C ASP A 29 -3.28 8.62 -14.83
N LEU A 30 -2.66 9.08 -13.75
CA LEU A 30 -2.90 8.56 -12.40
C LEU A 30 -3.96 9.36 -11.64
N ARG A 31 -4.42 10.49 -12.18
CA ARG A 31 -5.36 11.40 -11.50
C ARG A 31 -6.64 10.69 -11.03
N PRO A 32 -7.30 9.82 -11.82
CA PRO A 32 -8.50 9.13 -11.34
C PRO A 32 -8.25 8.29 -10.09
N SER A 33 -7.14 7.54 -10.06
CA SER A 33 -6.79 6.71 -8.91
C SER A 33 -6.31 7.53 -7.73
N LEU A 34 -5.56 8.61 -7.97
CA LEU A 34 -5.14 9.56 -6.93
C LEU A 34 -6.34 10.22 -6.28
N THR A 35 -7.25 10.81 -7.07
CA THR A 35 -8.48 11.44 -6.56
C THR A 35 -9.32 10.45 -5.77
N GLN A 36 -9.50 9.22 -6.27
CA GLN A 36 -10.26 8.23 -5.55
C GLN A 36 -9.56 7.79 -4.25
N SER A 37 -8.24 7.60 -4.30
CA SER A 37 -7.45 7.23 -3.13
C SER A 37 -7.52 8.30 -2.04
N THR A 38 -7.31 9.57 -2.40
CA THR A 38 -7.32 10.69 -1.44
C THR A 38 -8.71 10.96 -0.87
N LEU A 39 -9.77 10.90 -1.69
CA LEU A 39 -11.15 11.10 -1.23
C LEU A 39 -11.67 9.96 -0.35
N GLN A 40 -11.24 8.72 -0.62
CA GLN A 40 -11.71 7.53 0.10
C GLN A 40 -10.72 7.05 1.17
N THR A 41 -9.65 7.80 1.43
CA THR A 41 -8.76 7.51 2.56
C THR A 41 -9.56 7.64 3.85
N ALA A 42 -9.51 6.61 4.69
CA ALA A 42 -10.21 6.58 5.96
C ALA A 42 -9.21 6.51 7.12
N TYR A 43 -9.44 7.36 8.11
CA TYR A 43 -8.78 7.28 9.41
C TYR A 43 -9.73 6.61 10.40
N TYR A 44 -9.19 5.65 11.14
CA TYR A 44 -9.88 4.97 12.23
C TYR A 44 -9.17 5.33 13.53
N ALA A 45 -9.87 6.04 14.41
CA ALA A 45 -9.35 6.43 15.71
C ALA A 45 -9.09 5.21 16.62
N PRO A 46 -8.25 5.35 17.68
CA PRO A 46 -7.94 4.24 18.59
C PRO A 46 -9.16 3.64 19.30
N ASP A 47 -10.21 4.43 19.49
CA ASP A 47 -11.50 4.09 20.10
C ASP A 47 -12.61 3.78 19.07
N SER A 48 -12.24 3.69 17.78
CA SER A 48 -13.17 3.32 16.72
C SER A 48 -13.72 1.90 16.91
N LEU A 49 -14.75 1.54 16.13
CA LEU A 49 -15.34 0.20 16.14
C LEU A 49 -14.32 -0.93 15.94
N LEU A 50 -13.19 -0.66 15.25
CA LEU A 50 -12.10 -1.62 15.07
C LEU A 50 -11.45 -2.04 16.40
N SER A 51 -11.48 -1.17 17.42
CA SER A 51 -10.96 -1.50 18.75
C SER A 51 -11.78 -2.57 19.46
N THR A 52 -13.04 -2.75 19.06
CA THR A 52 -13.98 -3.76 19.59
C THR A 52 -14.19 -4.95 18.66
N TRP A 53 -13.42 -5.05 17.57
CA TRP A 53 -13.52 -6.11 16.55
C TRP A 53 -13.61 -7.54 17.12
N PRO A 54 -12.86 -7.94 18.17
CA PRO A 54 -12.92 -9.31 18.68
C PRO A 54 -14.30 -9.73 19.22
N GLY A 55 -15.16 -8.75 19.59
CA GLY A 55 -16.45 -8.99 20.23
C GLY A 55 -17.67 -8.72 19.34
N GLN A 56 -17.49 -8.22 18.12
CA GLN A 56 -18.60 -8.04 17.19
C GLN A 56 -18.78 -9.31 16.35
N ALA A 57 -20.03 -9.78 16.22
CA ALA A 57 -20.38 -10.69 15.15
C ALA A 57 -19.89 -10.05 13.84
N GLN A 58 -19.19 -10.82 12.99
CA GLN A 58 -18.78 -10.32 11.68
C GLN A 58 -19.98 -9.57 11.08
N PRO A 59 -19.86 -8.28 10.71
CA PRO A 59 -20.93 -7.63 9.96
C PRO A 59 -21.28 -8.55 8.80
N ASP A 60 -22.55 -8.62 8.40
CA ASP A 60 -23.05 -9.39 7.24
C ASP A 60 -22.22 -9.03 6.00
N GLY A 61 -21.04 -9.63 5.93
CA GLY A 61 -20.10 -9.47 4.87
C GLY A 61 -20.61 -10.30 3.70
N PRO A 62 -20.01 -10.14 2.51
CA PRO A 62 -20.24 -11.11 1.46
C PRO A 62 -20.06 -12.52 2.06
N ASP A 63 -20.98 -13.44 1.72
CA ASP A 63 -20.99 -14.83 2.18
C ASP A 63 -19.55 -15.34 2.32
N PRO A 64 -19.21 -16.09 3.40
CA PRO A 64 -17.85 -16.58 3.61
C PRO A 64 -17.34 -17.15 2.30
N VAL A 65 -16.31 -16.49 1.75
CA VAL A 65 -15.84 -16.79 0.41
C VAL A 65 -15.45 -18.26 0.41
N SER A 66 -16.21 -19.07 -0.31
CA SER A 66 -15.98 -20.52 -0.39
C SER A 66 -14.60 -20.75 -1.00
N GLY A 67 -13.65 -21.14 -0.16
CA GLY A 67 -12.27 -21.34 -0.54
C GLY A 67 -11.40 -21.69 0.66
N GLU A 68 -10.40 -22.54 0.41
CA GLU A 68 -9.34 -22.82 1.40
C GLU A 68 -8.44 -21.59 1.52
N THR A 69 -8.17 -21.14 2.74
CA THR A 69 -7.19 -20.08 2.99
C THR A 69 -5.79 -20.68 2.81
N VAL A 70 -5.07 -20.20 1.80
CA VAL A 70 -3.68 -20.61 1.54
C VAL A 70 -2.75 -19.61 2.21
N ILE A 71 -1.84 -20.12 3.04
CA ILE A 71 -0.82 -19.32 3.75
C ILE A 71 0.55 -19.69 3.19
N ASP A 72 1.21 -18.73 2.56
CA ASP A 72 2.55 -18.89 1.99
C ASP A 72 3.57 -18.03 2.73
N PHE A 73 4.74 -18.61 3.01
CA PHE A 73 5.91 -17.89 3.53
C PHE A 73 6.90 -17.66 2.38
N LEU A 74 7.08 -16.41 1.99
CA LEU A 74 7.89 -16.03 0.84
C LEU A 74 9.04 -15.12 1.26
N ASN A 75 10.24 -15.40 0.75
CA ASN A 75 11.33 -14.43 0.78
C ASN A 75 11.12 -13.42 -0.35
N SER A 76 10.27 -12.42 -0.12
CA SER A 76 9.87 -11.41 -1.09
C SER A 76 9.69 -10.06 -0.40
N THR A 77 9.92 -8.97 -1.14
CA THR A 77 9.47 -7.65 -0.73
C THR A 77 7.95 -7.58 -0.81
N THR A 78 7.37 -6.65 -0.05
CA THR A 78 5.93 -6.36 -0.07
C THR A 78 5.45 -5.95 -1.47
N LEU A 79 6.23 -5.12 -2.18
CA LEU A 79 5.89 -4.66 -3.53
C LEU A 79 5.95 -5.78 -4.56
N ALA A 80 6.97 -6.65 -4.50
CA ALA A 80 7.09 -7.79 -5.41
C ALA A 80 5.96 -8.81 -5.18
N ALA A 81 5.59 -9.07 -3.93
CA ALA A 81 4.47 -9.95 -3.59
C ALA A 81 3.14 -9.35 -4.10
N ALA A 82 2.87 -8.06 -3.84
CA ALA A 82 1.66 -7.38 -4.31
C ALA A 82 1.55 -7.38 -5.84
N ARG A 83 2.66 -7.12 -6.55
CA ARG A 83 2.71 -7.19 -8.03
C ARG A 83 2.42 -8.59 -8.53
N THR A 84 3.05 -9.60 -7.96
CA THR A 84 2.83 -11.01 -8.35
C THR A 84 1.38 -11.42 -8.13
N ALA A 85 0.80 -11.06 -6.98
CA ALA A 85 -0.60 -11.30 -6.68
C ALA A 85 -1.55 -10.61 -7.67
N GLY A 86 -1.26 -9.36 -8.06
CA GLY A 86 -2.07 -8.58 -9.01
C GLY A 86 -2.00 -9.09 -10.46
N LEU A 87 -0.89 -9.72 -10.86
CA LEU A 87 -0.70 -10.29 -12.20
C LEU A 87 -1.42 -11.64 -12.39
N ASN A 88 -1.85 -12.30 -11.31
CA ASN A 88 -2.47 -13.62 -11.37
C ASN A 88 -3.91 -13.61 -11.92
N GLY A 89 -4.44 -12.47 -12.36
CA GLY A 89 -5.60 -12.38 -13.25
C GLY A 89 -6.96 -12.62 -12.59
N CYS A 90 -7.00 -13.09 -11.34
CA CYS A 90 -8.17 -12.87 -10.50
C CYS A 90 -8.16 -11.40 -10.08
N LYS A 91 -9.32 -10.78 -9.90
CA LYS A 91 -9.46 -9.42 -9.35
C LYS A 91 -9.71 -9.46 -7.83
N PRO A 92 -8.92 -10.14 -6.97
CA PRO A 92 -9.13 -9.96 -5.54
C PRO A 92 -8.71 -8.53 -5.19
N SER A 93 -9.43 -7.92 -4.28
CA SER A 93 -8.95 -6.72 -3.58
C SER A 93 -7.68 -7.12 -2.82
N ILE A 94 -6.52 -6.67 -3.31
CA ILE A 94 -5.24 -6.90 -2.63
C ILE A 94 -5.08 -5.82 -1.56
N ALA A 95 -4.94 -6.26 -0.31
CA ALA A 95 -4.55 -5.40 0.80
C ALA A 95 -3.06 -5.63 1.12
N VAL A 96 -2.38 -4.55 1.51
CA VAL A 96 -0.98 -4.57 1.92
C VAL A 96 -0.89 -3.92 3.29
N LEU A 97 -0.26 -4.61 4.24
CA LEU A 97 0.06 -4.03 5.54
C LEU A 97 1.34 -3.18 5.41
N ASN A 98 1.21 -1.89 5.69
CA ASN A 98 2.33 -0.95 5.81
C ASN A 98 2.85 -0.96 7.26
N PHE A 99 4.16 -1.14 7.44
CA PHE A 99 4.84 -1.04 8.74
C PHE A 99 5.12 0.44 9.04
N ALA A 100 4.04 1.18 9.27
CA ALA A 100 4.04 2.63 9.31
C ALA A 100 4.81 3.18 10.52
N SER A 101 5.53 4.28 10.30
CA SER A 101 5.94 5.21 11.35
C SER A 101 4.70 5.82 11.97
N ALA A 102 4.66 5.92 13.31
CA ALA A 102 3.62 6.64 14.01
C ALA A 102 3.81 8.17 13.97
N GLU A 103 4.96 8.64 13.49
CA GLU A 103 5.38 10.05 13.60
C GLU A 103 5.44 10.75 12.24
N GLN A 104 5.88 10.04 11.20
CA GLN A 104 6.16 10.64 9.90
C GLN A 104 5.41 9.90 8.78
N PRO A 105 4.57 10.59 7.99
CA PRO A 105 3.91 10.01 6.83
C PRO A 105 4.90 9.45 5.80
N GLY A 106 4.88 8.13 5.60
CA GLY A 106 5.84 7.46 4.73
C GLY A 106 7.24 7.33 5.34
N GLY A 107 7.37 7.54 6.64
CA GLY A 107 8.62 7.46 7.38
C GLY A 107 9.68 8.43 6.85
N GLY A 108 10.93 7.98 6.79
CA GLY A 108 12.06 8.78 6.35
C GLY A 108 12.29 8.80 4.83
N PHE A 109 11.28 8.49 4.00
CA PHE A 109 11.52 8.19 2.58
C PHE A 109 12.10 9.36 1.79
N ILE A 110 11.67 10.60 2.11
CA ILE A 110 12.17 11.85 1.53
C ILE A 110 13.67 12.03 1.84
N ASN A 111 14.10 11.60 3.03
CA ASN A 111 15.47 11.68 3.48
C ASN A 111 16.34 10.51 2.99
N GLY A 112 15.76 9.57 2.23
CA GLY A 112 16.48 8.41 1.70
C GLY A 112 16.73 7.32 2.75
N ALA A 113 15.83 7.20 3.73
CA ALA A 113 15.78 6.05 4.63
C ALA A 113 15.29 4.79 3.90
N SER A 114 15.59 3.61 4.44
CA SER A 114 15.28 2.35 3.79
C SER A 114 14.68 1.35 4.77
N ALA A 115 13.36 1.35 4.88
CA ALA A 115 12.58 0.24 5.38
C ALA A 115 11.37 -0.03 4.46
N GLN A 116 10.45 -0.87 4.92
CA GLN A 116 9.32 -1.32 4.12
C GLN A 116 8.37 -0.16 3.77
N GLU A 117 8.03 0.69 4.75
CA GLU A 117 7.20 1.87 4.52
C GLU A 117 7.83 2.80 3.49
N GLU A 118 9.12 3.11 3.61
CA GLU A 118 9.76 4.02 2.66
C GLU A 118 9.85 3.44 1.25
N SER A 119 9.98 2.10 1.12
CA SER A 119 9.91 1.44 -0.18
C SER A 119 8.53 1.62 -0.81
N ILE A 120 7.46 1.42 -0.04
CA ILE A 120 6.08 1.62 -0.51
C ILE A 120 5.85 3.09 -0.88
N ALA A 121 6.26 4.03 -0.02
CA ALA A 121 6.10 5.47 -0.25
C ALA A 121 6.87 5.95 -1.49
N ARG A 122 8.09 5.48 -1.71
CA ARG A 122 8.86 5.79 -2.93
C ARG A 122 8.31 5.17 -4.20
N SER A 123 7.57 4.07 -4.10
CA SER A 123 7.20 3.27 -5.27
C SER A 123 5.75 3.39 -5.69
N SER A 124 4.97 4.20 -4.97
CA SER A 124 3.52 4.26 -5.13
C SER A 124 2.96 5.67 -4.90
N THR A 125 1.64 5.78 -5.04
CA THR A 125 0.89 6.99 -4.70
C THR A 125 0.50 7.08 -3.21
N LEU A 126 0.97 6.17 -2.35
CA LEU A 126 0.58 6.10 -0.94
C LEU A 126 0.72 7.44 -0.22
N TYR A 127 1.81 8.17 -0.47
CA TYR A 127 2.07 9.44 0.20
C TYR A 127 0.93 10.46 -0.01
N ALA A 128 0.28 10.49 -1.17
CA ALA A 128 -0.87 11.37 -1.39
C ALA A 128 -2.04 11.06 -0.44
N SER A 129 -2.31 9.78 -0.19
CA SER A 129 -3.33 9.33 0.76
C SER A 129 -2.96 9.73 2.19
N LEU A 130 -1.70 9.56 2.59
CA LEU A 130 -1.22 9.92 3.93
C LEU A 130 -1.27 11.42 4.22
N MET A 131 -1.29 12.27 3.18
CA MET A 131 -1.42 13.73 3.28
C MET A 131 -2.87 14.23 3.42
N THR A 132 -3.85 13.34 3.60
CA THR A 132 -5.28 13.70 3.73
C THR A 132 -5.74 13.65 5.19
N THR A 133 -6.97 13.16 5.45
CA THR A 133 -7.49 12.88 6.79
C THR A 133 -6.59 11.93 7.60
N ALA A 134 -5.77 11.13 6.91
CA ALA A 134 -4.75 10.28 7.51
C ALA A 134 -3.75 11.03 8.41
N GLN A 135 -3.58 12.36 8.25
CA GLN A 135 -2.72 13.16 9.14
C GLN A 135 -3.14 13.09 10.62
N GLN A 136 -4.40 12.74 10.91
CA GLN A 136 -4.88 12.51 12.27
C GLN A 136 -4.14 11.35 12.96
N PHE A 137 -3.69 10.34 12.21
CA PHE A 137 -2.89 9.22 12.72
C PHE A 137 -1.55 9.67 13.30
N TYR A 138 -0.94 10.68 12.69
CA TYR A 138 0.38 11.21 13.07
C TYR A 138 0.29 12.34 14.10
N THR A 139 -0.92 12.77 14.45
CA THR A 139 -1.11 13.79 15.46
C THR A 139 -0.82 13.16 16.83
N PRO A 140 0.16 13.67 17.59
CA PRO A 140 0.45 13.16 18.91
C PRO A 140 -0.81 13.29 19.77
N HIS A 141 -1.34 12.15 20.25
CA HIS A 141 -2.35 12.18 21.30
C HIS A 141 -1.63 12.60 22.57
N SER A 142 -1.62 13.92 22.80
CA SER A 142 -0.93 14.55 23.92
C SER A 142 -1.60 14.07 25.21
N GLY A 143 -0.96 13.14 25.94
CA GLY A 143 -1.53 12.64 27.18
C GLY A 143 -0.71 11.58 27.90
N ASP A 144 -0.28 10.52 27.21
CA ASP A 144 0.27 9.36 27.92
C ASP A 144 1.66 8.98 27.45
N ALA A 145 2.58 8.94 28.41
CA ALA A 145 3.76 8.09 28.35
C ALA A 145 3.28 6.62 28.31
N ARG A 146 2.88 6.14 27.12
CA ARG A 146 2.42 4.76 26.92
C ARG A 146 3.57 3.74 26.93
N ASP A 147 4.60 3.94 27.76
CA ASP A 147 5.76 3.04 27.85
C ASP A 147 6.42 2.67 26.50
N GLY A 148 6.29 3.54 25.49
CA GLY A 148 6.79 3.31 24.13
C GLY A 148 5.81 2.63 23.16
N PHE A 149 4.58 2.32 23.57
CA PHE A 149 3.53 1.79 22.69
C PHE A 149 2.75 2.90 21.97
N TYR A 150 2.51 2.70 20.67
CA TYR A 150 1.63 3.55 19.88
C TYR A 150 0.14 3.23 20.13
N THR A 151 -0.75 3.92 19.43
CA THR A 151 -2.21 3.71 19.55
C THR A 151 -2.70 2.62 18.59
N HIS A 152 -3.93 2.14 18.80
CA HIS A 152 -4.62 1.24 17.86
C HIS A 152 -5.25 1.96 16.66
N ALA A 153 -4.86 3.21 16.40
CA ALA A 153 -5.35 3.93 15.23
C ALA A 153 -4.92 3.21 13.93
N MET A 154 -5.71 3.35 12.88
CA MET A 154 -5.42 2.76 11.57
C MET A 154 -5.75 3.74 10.45
N VAL A 155 -5.02 3.61 9.34
CA VAL A 155 -5.32 4.31 8.09
C VAL A 155 -5.59 3.28 7.01
N TYR A 156 -6.69 3.44 6.29
CA TYR A 156 -6.98 2.68 5.09
C TYR A 156 -6.84 3.56 3.85
N SER A 157 -5.94 3.16 2.94
CA SER A 157 -5.62 3.87 1.71
C SER A 157 -6.07 3.06 0.49
N PRO A 158 -7.30 3.26 -0.02
CA PRO A 158 -7.77 2.50 -1.18
C PRO A 158 -7.05 2.95 -2.46
N ARG A 159 -6.96 2.03 -3.43
CA ARG A 159 -6.53 2.31 -4.82
C ARG A 159 -5.17 3.00 -4.96
N VAL A 160 -4.26 2.74 -4.03
CA VAL A 160 -2.86 3.12 -4.16
C VAL A 160 -2.28 2.44 -5.40
N VAL A 161 -1.67 3.24 -6.29
CA VAL A 161 -1.03 2.73 -7.50
C VAL A 161 0.44 2.51 -7.23
N ILE A 162 0.92 1.28 -7.38
CA ILE A 162 2.35 0.94 -7.35
C ILE A 162 2.89 1.06 -8.77
N PHE A 163 3.88 1.95 -8.98
CA PHE A 163 4.47 2.20 -10.29
C PHE A 163 5.99 2.00 -10.37
N ARG A 164 6.69 1.81 -9.24
CA ARG A 164 8.11 1.40 -9.21
C ARG A 164 8.35 0.05 -8.55
N THR A 165 9.41 -0.61 -8.97
CA THR A 165 10.01 -1.76 -8.27
C THR A 165 10.83 -1.29 -7.08
N ASP A 166 11.25 -2.20 -6.21
CA ASP A 166 12.00 -1.86 -4.98
C ASP A 166 13.33 -1.12 -5.24
N ASP A 167 13.96 -1.35 -6.39
CA ASP A 167 15.17 -0.64 -6.84
C ASP A 167 14.87 0.76 -7.43
N GLY A 168 13.60 1.15 -7.49
CA GLY A 168 13.15 2.43 -8.01
C GLY A 168 12.95 2.48 -9.52
N ALA A 169 13.13 1.37 -10.25
CA ALA A 169 12.84 1.32 -11.68
C ALA A 169 11.35 1.46 -11.96
N LEU A 170 10.98 2.20 -13.00
CA LEU A 170 9.59 2.32 -13.44
C LEU A 170 9.13 0.97 -13.99
N GLY A 171 7.96 0.49 -13.56
CA GLY A 171 7.45 -0.82 -13.93
C GLY A 171 7.11 -0.93 -15.41
N SER A 172 8.06 -1.36 -16.23
CA SER A 172 7.84 -2.05 -17.50
C SER A 172 9.12 -2.80 -17.89
N SER A 173 9.24 -4.06 -17.44
CA SER A 173 10.30 -4.95 -17.91
C SER A 173 9.69 -6.15 -18.61
N ASN A 174 9.50 -6.01 -19.92
CA ASN A 174 9.47 -7.16 -20.80
C ASN A 174 10.93 -7.65 -20.91
N GLY A 175 11.32 -8.66 -20.13
CA GLY A 175 12.62 -9.33 -20.26
C GLY A 175 13.30 -9.69 -18.95
N GLY A 176 13.41 -10.99 -18.66
CA GLY A 176 14.40 -11.54 -17.74
C GLY A 176 13.87 -12.41 -16.61
N ARG A 177 13.90 -13.73 -16.83
CA ARG A 177 13.63 -14.86 -15.90
C ARG A 177 12.18 -15.03 -15.44
N ARG A 178 11.50 -15.98 -16.08
CA ARG A 178 10.27 -16.59 -15.57
C ARG A 178 10.60 -17.32 -14.26
N PRO A 179 10.00 -16.96 -13.11
CA PRO A 179 9.97 -17.84 -11.96
C PRO A 179 9.16 -19.09 -12.31
N HIS A 180 9.48 -20.21 -11.67
CA HIS A 180 8.77 -21.47 -11.80
C HIS A 180 7.25 -21.23 -11.68
N LYS A 181 6.46 -21.57 -12.70
CA LYS A 181 4.99 -21.41 -12.67
C LYS A 181 4.43 -22.23 -11.50
N PRO A 182 3.86 -21.63 -10.45
CA PRO A 182 2.94 -22.34 -9.59
C PRO A 182 1.67 -22.61 -10.42
N ARG A 183 0.98 -23.72 -10.13
CA ARG A 183 -0.32 -24.00 -10.78
C ARG A 183 -1.23 -22.79 -10.58
N ARG A 184 -1.78 -22.25 -11.68
CA ARG A 184 -2.74 -21.15 -11.61
C ARG A 184 -3.94 -21.60 -10.77
N PRO A 185 -4.27 -20.93 -9.66
CA PRO A 185 -5.55 -21.12 -9.02
C PRO A 185 -6.64 -20.76 -10.05
N ARG A 186 -7.61 -21.65 -10.27
CA ARG A 186 -8.80 -21.29 -11.06
C ARG A 186 -9.57 -20.25 -10.25
N CYS A 187 -9.82 -19.07 -10.80
CA CYS A 187 -10.69 -18.10 -10.12
C CYS A 187 -12.08 -18.75 -9.92
N PRO A 188 -12.70 -18.61 -8.73
CA PRO A 188 -14.09 -19.00 -8.53
C PRO A 188 -14.98 -18.25 -9.52
N ARG A 189 -15.92 -18.94 -10.16
CA ARG A 189 -16.93 -18.29 -11.00
C ARG A 189 -17.85 -17.47 -10.09
N PRO A 190 -18.27 -16.24 -10.48
CA PRO A 190 -19.38 -15.58 -9.81
C PRO A 190 -20.61 -16.49 -9.96
N GLN A 191 -21.24 -16.85 -8.84
CA GLN A 191 -22.57 -17.44 -8.86
C GLN A 191 -23.53 -16.32 -9.29
N ALA A 192 -24.35 -16.62 -10.30
CA ALA A 192 -25.35 -15.69 -10.86
C ALA A 192 -26.58 -15.60 -9.95
#